data_AF-A0A6B3CLV2-F1
#
_entry.id   AF-A0A6B3CLV2-F1
#
_cell.length_a   1.000
_cell.length_b   1.000
_cell.length_c   1.000
_cell.angle_alpha   90.00
_cell.angle_beta   90.00
_cell.angle_gamma   90.00
#
_symmetry.space_group_name_H-M   'P 1'
#
loop_
_entity.id
_entity.type
_entity.pdbx_description
1 polymer ?
#
loop_
_entity_poly.entity_id
_entity_poly.type
_entity_poly.pdbx_seq_one_letter_code
_entity_poly.pdbx_strand_id
1 'polypeptide(L)' 'ALALGGCTELPDLGREQVGYRVTGAGGDLCTPALPWGDMDVTPCLTGAETTRDPAGFTIRYAALDDLIRMRRALG' A
#
# COMPACT_ATOMS: atom_id res chain seq x y z
N ALA A 1 15.73 4.53 11.96
CA ALA A 1 15.91 4.42 10.49
C ALA A 1 15.76 5.77 9.79
N LEU A 2 14.58 6.42 9.81
CA LEU A 2 14.36 7.71 9.11
C LEU A 2 15.23 8.88 9.62
N ALA A 3 15.42 9.01 10.94
CA ALA A 3 16.30 10.02 11.52
C ALA A 3 17.78 9.85 11.14
N LEU A 4 18.22 8.60 10.88
CA LEU A 4 19.58 8.31 10.40
C LEU A 4 19.78 8.74 8.93
N GLY A 5 18.70 8.96 8.18
CA GLY A 5 18.72 9.51 6.83
C GLY A 5 18.62 11.03 6.76
N GLY A 6 18.64 11.74 7.90
CA GLY A 6 18.56 13.20 7.95
C GLY A 6 17.14 13.78 7.93
N CYS A 7 16.10 12.94 8.00
CA CYS A 7 14.74 13.43 8.17
C CYS A 7 14.55 13.95 9.61
N THR A 8 14.43 15.27 9.74
CA THR A 8 14.16 15.96 11.02
C THR A 8 12.68 15.95 11.41
N GLU A 9 11.80 15.65 10.46
CA GLU A 9 10.35 15.50 10.66
C GLU A 9 9.88 14.15 10.12
N LEU A 10 8.81 13.61 10.72
CA LEU A 10 8.16 12.42 10.18
C LEU A 10 7.49 12.76 8.85
N PRO A 11 7.61 11.91 7.82
CA PRO A 11 6.93 12.15 6.56
C PRO A 11 5.42 12.21 6.79
N ASP A 12 4.76 13.21 6.20
CA ASP A 12 3.31 13.31 6.20
C ASP A 12 2.73 12.23 5.29
N LEU A 13 2.39 11.09 5.89
CA LEU A 13 1.79 9.94 5.19
C LEU A 13 0.33 10.21 4.77
N GLY A 14 -0.28 11.30 5.22
CA GLY A 14 -1.62 11.72 4.81
C GLY A 14 -1.63 12.52 3.51
N ARG A 15 -0.46 12.96 3.04
CA ARG A 15 -0.31 13.75 1.83
C ARG A 15 0.19 12.89 0.67
N GLU A 16 -0.49 13.03 -0.47
CA GLU A 16 -0.03 12.48 -1.75
C GLU A 16 1.37 13.02 -2.08
N GLN A 17 2.36 12.13 -2.11
CA GLN A 17 3.76 12.47 -2.41
C GLN A 17 3.92 12.77 -3.90
N VAL A 18 3.25 11.98 -4.75
CA VAL A 18 3.14 12.20 -6.19
C VAL A 18 1.75 11.76 -6.65
N GLY A 19 0.99 12.69 -7.23
CA GLY A 19 -0.34 12.37 -7.70
C GLY A 19 -0.36 11.57 -8.99
N TYR A 20 -1.07 10.46 -8.95
CA TYR A 20 -1.22 9.49 -10.03
C TYR A 20 -2.68 9.45 -10.48
N ARG A 21 -2.92 9.54 -11.79
CA ARG A 21 -4.26 9.40 -12.38
C ARG A 21 -4.18 8.81 -13.77
N VAL A 22 -4.85 7.68 -13.97
CA VAL A 22 -5.07 7.01 -15.25
C VAL A 22 -6.51 6.50 -15.32
N THR A 23 -6.95 6.01 -16.47
CA THR A 23 -8.25 5.34 -16.57
C THR A 23 -8.30 4.16 -15.59
N GLY A 24 -9.17 4.26 -14.58
CA GLY A 24 -9.37 3.23 -13.56
C GLY A 24 -8.61 3.46 -12.25
N ALA A 25 -7.46 4.12 -12.22
CA ALA A 25 -6.66 4.27 -10.99
C ALA A 25 -6.31 5.73 -10.69
N GLY A 26 -6.27 6.10 -9.40
CA GLY A 26 -5.93 7.43 -8.91
C GLY A 26 -5.06 7.41 -7.65
N GLY A 27 -4.82 8.56 -7.02
CA GLY A 27 -4.18 8.67 -5.70
C GLY A 27 -2.64 8.67 -5.74
N ASP A 28 -2.01 8.36 -4.61
CA ASP A 28 -0.55 8.34 -4.50
C ASP A 28 0.06 7.20 -5.34
N LEU A 29 1.12 7.47 -6.09
CA LEU A 29 1.79 6.47 -6.93
C LEU A 29 2.26 5.22 -6.15
N CYS A 30 2.64 5.38 -4.88
CA CYS A 30 3.04 4.28 -4.00
C CYS A 30 1.85 3.52 -3.41
N THR A 31 0.67 4.15 -3.33
CA THR A 31 -0.58 3.55 -2.83
C THR A 31 -1.78 4.00 -3.68
N PRO A 32 -1.88 3.55 -4.94
CA PRO A 32 -2.92 4.02 -5.82
C PRO A 32 -4.30 3.59 -5.31
N ALA A 33 -5.25 4.52 -5.34
CA ALA A 33 -6.67 4.23 -5.25
C ALA A 33 -7.07 3.46 -6.51
N LEU A 34 -7.20 2.14 -6.36
CA LEU A 34 -7.49 1.22 -7.44
C LEU A 34 -9.00 0.93 -7.56
N PRO A 35 -9.50 0.63 -8.77
CA PRO A 35 -10.90 0.33 -9.01
C PRO A 35 -11.12 -1.14 -8.66
N TRP A 36 -11.26 -1.46 -7.39
CA TRP A 36 -11.46 -2.83 -6.90
C TRP A 36 -12.77 -3.50 -7.39
N GLY A 37 -13.54 -2.85 -8.27
CA GLY A 37 -14.86 -3.31 -8.67
C GLY A 37 -15.77 -3.48 -7.45
N ASP A 38 -16.43 -4.63 -7.35
CA ASP A 38 -17.25 -5.03 -6.19
C ASP A 38 -16.44 -5.77 -5.11
N MET A 39 -15.11 -5.85 -5.24
CA MET A 39 -14.27 -6.55 -4.26
C MET A 39 -14.16 -5.72 -2.97
N ASP A 40 -14.60 -6.31 -1.86
CA ASP A 40 -14.20 -5.86 -0.53
C ASP A 40 -12.74 -6.25 -0.27
N VAL A 41 -11.87 -5.25 -0.16
CA VAL A 41 -10.43 -5.44 0.10
C VAL A 41 -10.10 -5.62 1.59
N THR A 42 -11.06 -5.33 2.48
CA THR A 42 -10.87 -5.38 3.94
C THR A 42 -10.37 -6.75 4.43
N PRO A 43 -10.89 -7.89 3.94
CA PRO A 43 -10.41 -9.21 4.34
C PRO A 43 -8.95 -9.44 3.95
N CYS A 44 -8.53 -9.03 2.75
CA CYS A 44 -7.14 -9.15 2.29
C CYS A 44 -6.19 -8.29 3.13
N LEU A 45 -6.61 -7.08 3.49
CA LEU A 45 -5.84 -6.19 4.36
C LEU A 45 -5.79 -6.69 5.80
N THR A 46 -6.85 -7.33 6.29
CA THR A 46 -6.91 -7.90 7.64
C THR A 46 -6.03 -9.15 7.74
N GLY A 47 -6.05 -10.00 6.71
CA GLY A 47 -5.23 -11.22 6.62
C GLY A 47 -3.78 -10.99 6.22
N ALA A 48 -3.36 -9.76 5.93
CA ALA A 48 -2.01 -9.46 5.47
C ALA A 48 -0.94 -9.91 6.49
N GLU A 49 0.02 -10.67 6.00
CA GLU A 49 1.19 -11.13 6.74
C GLU A 49 2.07 -9.94 7.13
N THR A 50 2.66 -10.01 8.32
CA THR A 50 3.50 -8.93 8.85
C THR A 50 4.91 -9.43 9.06
N THR A 51 5.87 -8.71 8.50
CA THR A 51 7.30 -8.92 8.76
C THR A 51 7.96 -7.61 9.21
N ARG A 52 9.20 -7.70 9.69
CA ARG A 52 9.98 -6.54 10.11
C ARG A 52 11.35 -6.58 9.48
N ASP A 53 11.85 -5.43 9.06
CA ASP A 53 13.25 -5.29 8.66
C ASP A 53 14.17 -5.29 9.91
N PRO A 54 15.50 -5.38 9.74
CA PRO A 54 16.44 -5.32 10.87
C PRO A 54 16.41 -4.01 11.66
N ALA A 55 15.87 -2.93 11.09
CA ALA A 55 15.70 -1.63 11.75
C ALA A 55 14.35 -1.51 12.49
N GLY A 56 13.52 -2.56 12.49
CA GLY A 56 12.23 -2.62 13.16
C GLY A 56 11.06 -2.02 12.37
N PHE A 57 11.25 -1.69 11.09
CA PHE A 57 10.19 -1.20 10.22
C PHE A 57 9.21 -2.33 9.88
N THR A 58 7.93 -2.10 10.15
CA THR A 58 6.86 -3.08 9.88
C THR A 58 6.48 -3.05 8.40
N ILE A 59 6.58 -4.19 7.74
CA ILE A 59 6.14 -4.38 6.37
C ILE A 59 4.97 -5.36 6.37
N ARG A 60 3.89 -5.02 5.67
CA ARG A 60 2.69 -5.85 5.55
C ARG A 60 2.51 -6.28 4.10
N TYR A 61 2.30 -7.57 3.87
CA TYR A 61 2.08 -8.17 2.56
C TYR A 61 0.75 -8.93 2.55
N ALA A 62 -0.08 -8.71 1.53
CA ALA A 62 -1.22 -9.59 1.30
C ALA A 62 -0.72 -11.00 0.94
N ALA A 63 -1.45 -12.03 1.37
CA ALA A 63 -1.13 -13.40 1.00
C ALA A 63 -1.19 -13.58 -0.53
N LEU A 64 -0.47 -14.58 -1.07
CA LEU A 64 -0.40 -14.81 -2.51
C LEU A 64 -1.79 -14.97 -3.16
N ASP A 65 -2.70 -15.71 -2.53
CA ASP A 65 -4.06 -15.91 -3.02
C ASP A 65 -4.86 -14.61 -3.03
N ASP A 66 -4.66 -13.75 -2.03
CA ASP A 66 -5.28 -12.43 -1.98
C ASP A 66 -4.70 -11.50 -3.05
N LEU A 67 -3.39 -11.55 -3.31
CA LEU A 67 -2.77 -10.80 -4.41
C LEU A 67 -3.35 -11.23 -5.76
N ILE A 68 -3.58 -12.53 -5.97
CA ILE A 68 -4.21 -13.05 -7.20
C ILE A 68 -5.66 -12.53 -7.31
N ARG A 69 -6.43 -12.58 -6.22
CA ARG A 69 -7.81 -12.07 -6.17
C ARG A 69 -7.84 -10.57 -6.49
N MET A 70 -7.00 -9.80 -5.81
CA MET A 70 -6.84 -8.35 -6.01
C MET A 70 -6.47 -8.04 -7.45
N ARG A 71 -5.49 -8.76 -8.04
CA ARG A 71 -5.08 -8.54 -9.44
C ARG A 71 -6.22 -8.80 -10.42
N ARG A 72 -7.07 -9.80 -10.18
CA ARG A 72 -8.23 -10.10 -11.05
C ARG A 72 -9.34 -9.06 -10.93
N ALA A 73 -9.54 -8.49 -9.75
CA ALA A 73 -10.54 -7.44 -9.54
C ALA A 73 -10.24 -6.16 -10.33
N LEU A 74 -8.96 -5.92 -10.64
CA LEU A 74 -8.50 -4.75 -11.40
C LEU A 74 -8.70 -4.86 -12.92
N GLY A 75 -8.96 -6.07 -13.45
CA GLY A 75 -8.88 -6.36 -14.90
C GLY A 75 -7.49 -6.85 -15.30
#